data_AF-A0A0M9EDJ2-F1
#
_entry.id   AF-A0A0M9EDJ2-F1
#
_cell.length_a   1.000
_cell.length_b   1.000
_cell.length_c   1.000
_cell.angle_alpha   90.00
_cell.angle_beta   90.00
_cell.angle_gamma   90.00
#
_symmetry.space_group_name_H-M   'P 1'
#
loop_
_entity.id
_entity.type
_entity.pdbx_description
1 polymer ?
#
loop_
_entity_poly.entity_id
_entity_poly.type
_entity_poly.pdbx_seq_one_letter_code
_entity_poly.pdbx_strand_id
1 'polypeptide(L)'
;MVSVDGSVFIQVINFLLLIWLLNMILYKPIRNILKERKERIQNLETSVQKCKADAESSESSYKEGLDQARTKGLDQKNKLIQEAVEHEREVVSELNQKAMKEMEQIKQRIQNDVGKAKMKLAEEIQSFAQAIGHKILGRALA
;
A
#
# COMPACT_ATOMS: atom_id res chain seq x y z
N MET A 1 -47.92 44.46 -79.94
CA MET A 1 -47.65 43.01 -79.98
C MET A 1 -46.26 42.81 -79.44
N VAL A 2 -46.09 41.95 -78.43
CA VAL A 2 -44.74 41.55 -77.99
C VAL A 2 -44.17 40.71 -79.12
N SER A 3 -43.40 41.35 -79.99
CA SER A 3 -42.55 40.66 -80.94
C SER A 3 -41.53 39.89 -80.12
N VAL A 4 -41.64 38.57 -80.10
CA VAL A 4 -40.59 37.70 -79.54
C VAL A 4 -39.47 37.68 -80.57
N ASP A 5 -38.72 38.77 -80.61
CA ASP A 5 -37.50 38.88 -81.39
C ASP A 5 -36.35 38.19 -80.63
N GLY A 6 -35.32 37.73 -81.35
CA GLY A 6 -34.19 36.97 -80.80
C GLY A 6 -33.45 37.65 -79.63
N SER A 7 -33.68 38.94 -79.39
CA SER A 7 -33.23 39.68 -78.22
C SER A 7 -33.75 39.11 -76.89
N VAL A 8 -35.00 38.61 -76.82
CA VAL A 8 -35.55 37.98 -75.61
C VAL A 8 -34.78 36.70 -75.30
N PHE A 9 -34.44 35.91 -76.31
CA PHE A 9 -33.64 34.70 -76.14
C PHE A 9 -32.22 35.01 -75.63
N ILE A 10 -31.59 36.06 -76.18
CA ILE A 10 -30.29 36.54 -75.71
C ILE A 10 -30.36 37.05 -74.25
N GLN A 11 -31.43 37.74 -73.87
CA GLN A 11 -31.64 38.22 -72.51
C GLN A 11 -31.84 37.07 -71.51
N VAL A 12 -32.57 36.01 -71.89
CA VAL A 12 -32.71 34.79 -71.08
C VAL A 12 -31.35 34.11 -70.88
N ILE A 13 -30.55 33.97 -71.94
CA ILE A 13 -29.19 33.41 -71.84
C ILE A 13 -28.32 34.26 -70.91
N ASN A 14 -28.37 35.59 -71.03
CA ASN A 14 -27.61 36.49 -70.15
C ASN A 14 -28.02 36.33 -68.68
N PHE A 15 -29.33 36.23 -68.41
CA PHE A 15 -29.85 36.03 -67.06
C PHE A 15 -29.43 34.67 -66.48
N LEU A 16 -29.47 33.60 -67.28
CA LEU A 16 -28.99 32.28 -66.86
C LEU A 16 -27.48 32.27 -66.59
N LEU A 17 -26.69 32.96 -67.42
CA LEU A 17 -25.26 33.16 -67.18
C LEU A 17 -25.01 33.93 -65.87
N LEU A 18 -25.78 34.98 -65.59
CA LEU A 18 -25.68 35.74 -64.35
C LEU A 18 -26.01 34.88 -63.12
N ILE A 19 -27.09 34.08 -63.19
CA ILE A 19 -27.44 33.13 -62.12
C ILE A 19 -26.31 32.12 -61.89
N TRP A 20 -25.77 31.57 -62.97
CA TRP A 20 -24.67 30.61 -62.88
C TRP A 20 -23.44 31.23 -62.23
N LEU A 21 -23.07 32.44 -62.64
CA LEU A 21 -21.95 33.19 -62.09
C LEU A 21 -22.17 33.53 -60.61
N LEU A 22 -23.38 33.98 -60.24
CA LEU A 22 -23.74 34.31 -58.87
C LEU A 22 -23.76 33.06 -57.96
N ASN A 23 -24.22 31.91 -58.48
CA ASN A 23 -24.17 30.64 -57.77
C ASN A 23 -22.73 30.22 -57.46
N MET A 24 -21.84 30.38 -58.45
CA MET A 24 -20.42 30.04 -58.31
C MET A 24 -19.68 31.00 -57.36
N ILE A 25 -19.88 32.31 -57.52
CA ILE A 25 -19.13 33.35 -56.81
C ILE A 25 -19.69 33.64 -55.41
N LEU A 26 -21.00 33.54 -55.19
CA LEU A 26 -21.62 34.03 -53.96
C LEU A 26 -22.30 32.91 -53.15
N TYR A 27 -23.24 32.16 -53.75
CA TYR A 27 -24.02 31.18 -52.99
C TYR A 27 -23.17 30.01 -52.47
N LYS A 28 -22.28 29.46 -53.31
CA LYS A 28 -21.39 28.37 -52.92
C LYS A 28 -20.44 28.73 -51.77
N PRO A 29 -19.65 29.83 -51.81
CA PRO A 29 -18.77 30.19 -50.70
C PRO A 29 -19.53 30.58 -49.42
N ILE A 30 -20.67 31.29 -49.52
CA ILE A 30 -21.47 31.62 -48.34
C ILE A 30 -21.94 30.35 -47.64
N ARG A 31 -22.49 29.38 -48.38
CA ARG A 31 -22.96 28.11 -47.80
C ARG A 31 -21.81 27.33 -47.15
N ASN A 32 -20.62 27.35 -47.74
CA ASN A 32 -19.43 26.72 -47.17
C ASN A 32 -19.03 27.37 -45.84
N ILE A 33 -19.01 28.70 -45.76
CA ILE A 33 -18.69 29.43 -44.52
C ILE A 33 -19.71 29.14 -43.43
N LEU A 34 -21.00 29.09 -43.76
CA LEU A 34 -22.04 28.73 -42.80
C LEU A 34 -21.88 27.29 -42.28
N LYS A 35 -21.55 26.35 -43.18
CA LYS A 35 -21.29 24.96 -42.81
C LYS A 35 -20.06 24.86 -41.91
N GLU A 36 -18.97 25.52 -42.26
CA GLU A 36 -17.73 25.54 -41.48
C GLU A 36 -17.95 26.16 -40.10
N ARG A 37 -18.72 27.26 -40.00
CA ARG A 37 -19.09 27.85 -38.71
C ARG A 37 -19.89 26.87 -37.85
N LYS A 38 -20.88 26.19 -38.44
CA LYS A 38 -21.68 25.19 -37.73
C LYS A 38 -20.82 24.03 -37.24
N GLU A 39 -19.95 23.50 -38.09
CA GLU A 39 -19.03 22.41 -37.74
C GLU A 39 -18.04 22.83 -36.65
N ARG A 40 -17.46 24.03 -36.72
CA ARG A 40 -16.58 24.55 -35.66
C ARG A 40 -17.29 24.63 -34.32
N ILE A 41 -18.53 25.14 -34.27
CA ILE A 41 -19.30 25.23 -33.03
C ILE A 41 -19.61 23.83 -32.48
N GLN A 42 -20.08 22.91 -33.32
CA GLN A 42 -20.36 21.53 -32.91
C GLN A 42 -19.10 20.79 -32.40
N ASN A 43 -17.96 21.01 -33.07
CA ASN A 43 -16.68 20.43 -32.65
C ASN A 43 -16.22 21.01 -31.31
N LEU A 44 -16.42 22.32 -31.07
CA LEU A 44 -16.11 22.95 -29.79
C LEU A 44 -17.01 22.39 -28.67
N GLU A 45 -18.31 22.28 -28.89
CA GLU A 45 -19.25 21.70 -27.92
C GLU A 45 -18.87 20.24 -27.59
N THR A 46 -18.58 19.43 -28.61
CA THR A 46 -18.15 18.03 -28.43
C THR A 46 -16.83 17.96 -27.66
N SER A 47 -15.88 18.85 -27.97
CA SER A 47 -14.58 18.90 -27.30
C SER A 47 -14.72 19.30 -25.83
N VAL A 48 -15.60 20.25 -25.52
CA VAL A 48 -15.92 20.65 -24.14
C VAL A 48 -16.57 19.49 -23.38
N GLN A 49 -17.53 18.79 -23.99
CA GLN A 49 -18.16 17.62 -23.36
C GLN A 49 -17.15 16.51 -23.09
N LYS A 50 -16.27 16.22 -24.07
CA LYS A 50 -15.20 15.23 -23.91
C LYS A 50 -14.22 15.62 -22.80
N CYS A 51 -13.78 16.87 -22.77
CA CYS A 51 -12.88 17.35 -21.71
C CYS A 51 -13.51 17.26 -20.32
N LYS A 52 -14.81 17.54 -20.19
CA LYS A 52 -15.54 17.34 -18.92
C LYS A 52 -15.60 15.87 -18.53
N ALA A 53 -15.98 14.99 -19.45
CA ALA A 53 -16.05 13.55 -19.20
C ALA A 53 -14.67 12.96 -18.82
N ASP A 54 -13.60 13.38 -19.51
CA ASP A 54 -12.23 12.97 -19.21
C ASP A 54 -11.79 13.46 -17.83
N ALA A 55 -12.15 14.70 -17.45
CA ALA A 55 -11.87 15.25 -16.12
C ALA A 55 -12.61 14.49 -15.00
N GLU A 56 -13.92 14.22 -15.19
CA GLU A 56 -14.73 13.45 -14.24
C GLU A 56 -14.19 12.01 -14.08
N SER A 57 -13.83 11.36 -15.19
CA SER A 57 -13.22 10.03 -15.19
C SER A 57 -11.87 10.01 -14.48
N SER A 58 -11.03 11.03 -14.73
CA SER A 58 -9.74 11.17 -14.05
C SER A 58 -9.90 11.40 -12.55
N GLU A 59 -10.86 12.22 -12.14
CA GLU A 59 -11.18 12.45 -10.73
C GLU A 59 -11.69 11.17 -10.05
N SER A 60 -12.57 10.41 -10.71
CA SER A 60 -13.06 9.12 -10.19
C SER A 60 -11.92 8.13 -10.02
N SER A 61 -11.08 7.96 -11.05
CA SER A 61 -9.93 7.06 -11.04
C SER A 61 -8.92 7.44 -9.94
N TYR A 62 -8.72 8.75 -9.73
CA TYR A 62 -7.85 9.25 -8.67
C TYR A 62 -8.41 8.92 -7.27
N LYS A 63 -9.71 9.16 -7.04
CA LYS A 63 -10.38 8.82 -5.77
C LYS A 63 -10.32 7.33 -5.48
N GLU A 64 -10.64 6.50 -6.47
CA GLU A 64 -10.55 5.04 -6.36
C GLU A 64 -9.12 4.59 -6.05
N GLY A 65 -8.12 5.15 -6.74
CA GLY A 65 -6.71 4.86 -6.48
C GLY A 65 -6.28 5.22 -5.06
N LEU A 66 -6.75 6.37 -4.55
CA LEU A 66 -6.47 6.82 -3.18
C LEU A 66 -7.09 5.90 -2.14
N ASP A 67 -8.35 5.49 -2.33
CA ASP A 67 -9.05 4.60 -1.39
C ASP A 67 -8.46 3.19 -1.42
N GLN A 68 -8.07 2.68 -2.59
CA GLN A 68 -7.33 1.43 -2.71
C GLN A 68 -5.97 1.51 -2.00
N ALA A 69 -5.23 2.60 -2.18
CA ALA A 69 -3.93 2.80 -1.51
C ALA A 69 -4.09 2.85 0.01
N ARG A 70 -5.10 3.56 0.52
CA ARG A 70 -5.44 3.59 1.96
C ARG A 70 -5.79 2.21 2.49
N THR A 71 -6.64 1.48 1.79
CA THR A 71 -7.06 0.13 2.19
C THR A 71 -5.87 -0.82 2.23
N LYS A 72 -5.03 -0.83 1.19
CA LYS A 72 -3.81 -1.64 1.13
C LYS A 72 -2.81 -1.25 2.24
N GLY A 73 -2.65 0.05 2.50
CA GLY A 73 -1.77 0.53 3.57
C GLY A 73 -2.25 0.11 4.96
N LEU A 74 -3.56 0.17 5.21
CA LEU A 74 -4.14 -0.31 6.47
C LEU A 74 -4.01 -1.83 6.62
N ASP A 75 -4.26 -2.59 5.56
CA ASP A 75 -4.09 -4.05 5.56
C ASP A 75 -2.63 -4.45 5.85
N GLN A 76 -1.65 -3.82 5.17
CA GLN A 76 -0.23 -4.06 5.42
C GLN A 76 0.17 -3.68 6.85
N LYS A 77 -0.28 -2.53 7.35
CA LYS A 77 -0.04 -2.13 8.73
C LYS A 77 -0.58 -3.17 9.72
N ASN A 78 -1.82 -3.63 9.51
CA ASN A 78 -2.44 -4.60 10.40
C ASN A 78 -1.70 -5.95 10.35
N LYS A 79 -1.26 -6.40 9.17
CA LYS A 79 -0.43 -7.59 9.02
C LYS A 79 0.89 -7.47 9.78
N LEU A 80 1.61 -6.36 9.62
CA LEU A 80 2.87 -6.13 10.34
C LEU A 80 2.67 -6.09 11.86
N ILE A 81 1.55 -5.52 12.34
CA ILE A 81 1.22 -5.53 13.77
C ILE A 81 0.94 -6.95 14.25
N GLN A 82 0.18 -7.74 13.49
CA GLN A 82 -0.11 -9.14 13.83
C GLN A 82 1.17 -9.98 13.88
N GLU A 83 2.01 -9.88 12.85
CA GLU A 83 3.31 -10.56 12.79
C GLU A 83 4.21 -10.15 13.97
N ALA A 84 4.25 -8.86 14.31
CA ALA A 84 5.02 -8.38 15.45
C ALA A 84 4.50 -8.96 16.78
N VAL A 85 3.19 -9.03 16.99
CA VAL A 85 2.58 -9.60 18.19
C VAL A 85 2.82 -11.11 18.28
N GLU A 86 2.76 -11.83 17.16
CA GLU A 86 3.08 -13.26 17.12
C GLU A 86 4.55 -13.50 17.44
N HIS A 87 5.46 -12.72 16.83
CA HIS A 87 6.89 -12.81 17.11
C HIS A 87 7.22 -12.45 18.57
N GLU A 88 6.58 -11.42 19.13
CA GLU A 88 6.73 -11.07 20.55
C GLU A 88 6.32 -12.24 21.46
N ARG A 89 5.18 -12.89 21.16
CA ARG A 89 4.71 -14.06 21.92
C ARG A 89 5.68 -15.23 21.83
N GLU A 90 6.22 -15.50 20.64
CA GLU A 90 7.22 -16.55 20.44
C GLU A 90 8.48 -16.29 21.27
N VAL A 91 9.02 -15.08 21.19
CA VAL A 91 10.23 -14.67 21.94
C VAL A 91 9.98 -14.76 23.45
N VAL A 92 8.85 -14.25 23.94
CA VAL A 92 8.49 -14.33 25.37
C VAL A 92 8.33 -15.78 25.82
N SER A 93 7.71 -16.64 25.01
CA SER A 93 7.57 -18.07 25.29
C SER A 93 8.93 -18.76 25.36
N GLU A 94 9.82 -18.49 24.40
CA GLU A 94 11.17 -19.05 24.36
C GLU A 94 12.01 -18.62 25.58
N LEU A 95 11.94 -17.32 25.95
CA LEU A 95 12.61 -16.80 27.13
C LEU A 95 12.09 -17.44 28.42
N ASN A 96 10.78 -17.62 28.56
CA ASN A 96 10.19 -18.31 29.70
C ASN A 96 10.67 -19.77 29.77
N GLN A 97 10.70 -20.49 28.64
CA GLN A 97 11.22 -21.86 28.62
C GLN A 97 12.70 -21.95 28.98
N LYS A 98 13.52 -21.00 28.51
CA LYS A 98 14.94 -20.91 28.89
C LYS A 98 15.09 -20.63 30.38
N ALA A 99 14.34 -19.67 30.92
CA ALA A 99 14.35 -19.34 32.35
C ALA A 99 13.93 -20.54 33.22
N MET A 100 12.91 -21.31 32.81
CA MET A 100 12.52 -22.54 33.50
C MET A 100 13.62 -23.60 33.49
N LYS A 101 14.29 -23.80 32.34
CA LYS A 101 15.42 -24.73 32.23
C LYS A 101 16.60 -24.31 33.10
N GLU A 102 16.95 -23.02 33.10
CA GLU A 102 18.01 -22.48 33.95
C GLU A 102 17.69 -22.64 35.43
N MET A 103 16.45 -22.35 35.84
CA MET A 103 16.01 -22.54 37.23
C MET A 103 16.15 -24.01 37.67
N GLU A 104 15.77 -24.96 36.81
CA GLU A 104 15.91 -26.38 37.11
C GLU A 104 17.39 -26.80 37.21
N GLN A 105 18.25 -26.30 36.31
CA GLN A 105 19.70 -26.54 36.39
C GLN A 105 20.32 -25.97 37.67
N ILE A 106 19.92 -24.75 38.06
CA ILE A 106 20.39 -24.12 39.30
C ILE A 106 19.95 -24.95 40.51
N LYS A 107 18.69 -25.40 40.54
CA LYS A 107 18.16 -26.25 41.62
C LYS A 107 18.95 -27.56 41.75
N GLN A 108 19.26 -28.21 40.63
CA GLN A 108 20.07 -29.43 40.62
C GLN A 108 21.52 -29.17 41.09
N ARG A 109 22.13 -28.05 40.69
CA ARG A 109 23.46 -27.65 41.20
C ARG A 109 23.45 -27.43 42.70
N ILE A 110 22.46 -26.70 43.22
CA ILE A 110 22.31 -26.46 44.67
C ILE A 110 22.17 -27.79 45.43
N GLN A 111 21.35 -28.72 44.94
CA GLN A 111 21.20 -30.03 45.57
C GLN A 111 22.52 -30.81 45.61
N ASN A 112 23.28 -30.80 44.52
CA ASN A 112 24.61 -31.42 44.44
C ASN A 112 25.61 -30.75 45.39
N ASP A 113 25.63 -29.42 45.45
CA ASP A 113 26.55 -28.67 46.31
C ASP A 113 26.24 -28.88 47.79
N VAL A 114 24.96 -28.93 48.17
CA VAL A 114 24.53 -29.32 49.52
C VAL A 114 24.96 -30.75 49.85
N GLY A 115 24.83 -31.69 48.90
CA GLY A 115 25.31 -33.06 49.07
C GLY A 115 26.82 -33.13 49.32
N LYS A 116 27.61 -32.44 48.50
CA LYS A 116 29.07 -32.34 48.66
C LYS A 116 29.47 -31.68 49.97
N ALA A 117 28.79 -30.60 50.36
CA ALA A 117 29.05 -29.92 51.62
C ALA A 117 28.77 -30.83 52.83
N LYS A 118 27.68 -31.61 52.79
CA LYS A 118 27.38 -32.61 53.84
C LYS A 118 28.45 -33.70 53.94
N MET A 119 28.94 -34.21 52.81
CA MET A 119 30.01 -35.22 52.81
C MET A 119 31.30 -34.66 53.41
N LYS A 120 31.74 -33.46 52.98
CA LYS A 120 32.91 -32.79 53.57
C LYS A 120 32.74 -32.55 55.06
N LEU A 121 31.56 -32.09 55.49
CA LEU A 121 31.29 -31.87 56.90
C LEU A 121 31.34 -33.18 57.70
N ALA A 122 30.90 -34.30 57.15
CA ALA A 122 31.00 -35.60 57.82
C ALA A 122 32.46 -36.06 58.01
N GLU A 123 33.32 -35.85 57.01
CA GLU A 123 34.77 -36.09 57.12
C GLU A 123 35.40 -35.19 58.19
N GLU A 124 35.05 -33.90 58.19
CA GLU A 124 35.53 -32.94 59.18
C GLU A 124 35.03 -33.27 60.59
N ILE A 125 33.78 -33.70 60.75
CA ILE A 125 33.23 -34.15 62.05
C ILE A 125 34.02 -35.33 62.61
N GLN A 126 34.44 -36.29 61.77
CA GLN A 126 35.24 -37.42 62.21
C GLN A 126 36.63 -36.98 62.69
N SER A 127 37.24 -36.03 61.99
CA SER A 127 38.47 -35.34 62.41
C SER A 127 38.30 -34.58 63.73
N PHE A 128 37.23 -33.78 63.87
CA PHE A 128 36.93 -33.06 65.09
C PHE A 128 36.64 -34.00 66.26
N ALA A 129 35.93 -35.11 66.05
CA ALA A 129 35.66 -36.12 67.08
C ALA A 129 36.95 -36.80 67.56
N GLN A 130 37.90 -37.10 66.67
CA GLN A 130 39.22 -37.61 67.05
C GLN A 130 40.03 -36.56 67.82
N ALA A 131 40.01 -35.30 67.39
CA ALA A 131 40.70 -34.21 68.09
C ALA A 131 40.14 -33.96 69.49
N ILE A 132 38.80 -34.00 69.64
CA ILE A 132 38.12 -33.89 70.94
C ILE A 132 38.43 -35.12 71.80
N GLY A 133 38.35 -36.33 71.24
CA GLY A 133 38.70 -37.57 71.92
C GLY A 133 40.13 -37.56 72.45
N HIS A 134 41.10 -37.09 71.64
CA HIS A 134 42.49 -36.94 72.08
C HIS A 134 42.65 -35.88 73.18
N LYS A 135 41.90 -34.78 73.12
CA LYS A 135 41.96 -33.71 74.13
C LYS A 135 41.27 -34.07 75.46
N ILE A 136 40.23 -34.90 75.42
CA ILE A 136 39.50 -35.39 76.62
C ILE A 136 40.19 -36.63 77.23
N LEU A 137 40.67 -37.57 76.40
CA LEU A 137 41.30 -38.82 76.85
C LEU A 137 42.82 -38.71 77.03
N GLY A 138 43.47 -37.65 76.53
CA GLY A 138 44.91 -37.39 76.64
C GLY A 138 45.42 -37.05 78.05
N ARG A 139 44.70 -37.46 79.10
CA ARG A 139 45.13 -37.36 80.50
C ARG A 139 44.95 -38.63 81.33
N ALA A 140 44.64 -39.77 80.70
CA ALA A 140 44.66 -41.05 81.39
C ALA A 140 45.33 -42.10 80.50
N LEU A 141 46.66 -42.11 80.56
CA LEU A 141 47.55 -43.29 80.49
C LEU A 141 48.98 -42.74 80.54
N ALA A 142 49.42 -42.46 81.77
CA ALA A 142 50.79 -42.65 82.22
C ALA A 142 50.85 -44.05 82.86
#